data_AF-A0A0A9Y1G6-F1
#
_entry.id   AF-A0A0A9Y1G6-F1
#
_cell.length_a   1.000
_cell.length_b   1.000
_cell.length_c   1.000
_cell.angle_alpha   90.00
_cell.angle_beta   90.00
_cell.angle_gamma   90.00
#
_symmetry.space_group_name_H-M   'P 1'
#
loop_
_entity.id
_entity.type
_entity.pdbx_description
1 polymer ?
#
loop_
_entity_poly.entity_id
_entity_poly.type
_entity_poly.pdbx_seq_one_letter_code
_entity_poly.pdbx_strand_id
1 'polypeptide(L)'
;MMLRVVIPIVAMLTVTLALVTKEMREREFFRQLEGINVDSILINRRLIDKYIKCLLKTGKCDPTMKDLRIALPLILEHLCETRCSERERRNLRKLFLYIRTNRPLEWDRLAKLYDPNGTHKANVDAFIDMRPRPVTTTSNATIASTITTTTTSTTSAPTTTLTPIPPQRQSVRATRNALYVAMRRFAMVLRLNLD
;
A
#
# COMPACT_ATOMS: atom_id res chain seq x y z
N MET A 1 38.94 14.79 -15.59
CA MET A 1 38.91 13.82 -14.45
C MET A 1 37.68 14.03 -13.56
N MET A 2 37.33 15.28 -13.21
CA MET A 2 36.16 15.63 -12.37
C MET A 2 34.83 15.06 -12.88
N LEU A 3 34.52 15.17 -14.18
CA LEU A 3 33.24 14.71 -14.74
C LEU A 3 33.03 13.18 -14.62
N ARG A 4 34.11 12.38 -14.64
CA ARG A 4 34.05 10.91 -14.48
C ARG A 4 33.70 10.47 -13.06
N VAL A 5 33.93 11.32 -12.06
CA VAL A 5 33.61 11.07 -10.64
C VAL A 5 32.29 11.74 -10.25
N VAL A 6 31.97 12.89 -10.85
CA VAL A 6 30.71 13.61 -10.59
C VAL A 6 29.50 12.87 -11.15
N ILE A 7 29.58 12.29 -12.35
CA ILE A 7 28.47 11.52 -12.95
C ILE A 7 27.98 10.37 -12.05
N PRO A 8 28.85 9.47 -11.53
CA PRO A 8 28.38 8.39 -10.66
C PRO A 8 27.86 8.90 -9.31
N ILE A 9 28.43 9.99 -8.76
CA ILE A 9 27.94 10.58 -7.51
C ILE A 9 26.54 11.17 -7.70
N VAL A 10 26.30 11.90 -8.79
CA VAL A 10 24.97 12.45 -9.13
C VAL A 10 23.97 11.33 -9.43
N ALA A 11 24.39 10.27 -10.12
CA ALA A 11 23.55 9.09 -10.34
C ALA A 11 23.17 8.41 -9.02
N MET A 12 24.12 8.22 -8.09
CA MET A 12 23.84 7.64 -6.77
C MET A 12 22.92 8.55 -5.92
N LEU A 13 23.13 9.86 -5.93
CA LEU A 13 22.25 10.83 -5.24
C LEU A 13 20.83 10.82 -5.79
N THR A 14 20.66 10.75 -7.11
CA THR A 14 19.31 10.71 -7.72
C THR A 14 18.59 9.39 -7.45
N VAL A 15 19.30 8.26 -7.49
CA VAL A 15 18.74 6.93 -7.17
C VAL A 15 18.31 6.85 -5.70
N THR A 16 19.16 7.30 -4.77
CA THR A 16 18.83 7.31 -3.34
C THR A 16 17.60 8.19 -3.04
N LEU A 17 17.51 9.39 -3.64
CA LEU A 17 16.34 10.25 -3.48
C LEU A 17 15.06 9.60 -4.01
N ALA A 18 15.14 8.90 -5.15
CA ALA A 18 14.00 8.20 -5.73
C ALA A 18 13.47 7.08 -4.81
N LEU A 19 14.36 6.29 -4.20
CA LEU A 19 13.97 5.22 -3.27
C LEU A 19 13.26 5.77 -2.03
N VAL A 20 13.79 6.82 -1.42
CA VAL A 20 13.18 7.48 -0.25
C VAL A 20 11.75 7.94 -0.57
N THR A 21 11.49 8.45 -1.77
CA THR A 21 10.14 8.91 -2.13
C THR A 21 9.11 7.78 -2.28
N LYS A 22 9.53 6.55 -2.63
CA LYS A 22 8.62 5.39 -2.75
C LYS A 22 8.20 4.89 -1.37
N GLU A 23 9.17 4.70 -0.48
CA GLU A 23 8.91 4.25 0.90
C GLU A 23 7.96 5.20 1.64
N MET A 24 8.14 6.50 1.46
CA MET A 24 7.30 7.51 2.10
C MET A 24 5.84 7.45 1.64
N ARG A 25 5.57 7.10 0.37
CA ARG A 25 4.18 6.98 -0.13
C ARG A 25 3.47 5.75 0.42
N GLU A 26 4.17 4.63 0.52
CA GLU A 26 3.64 3.41 1.12
C GLU A 26 3.28 3.66 2.60
N ARG A 27 4.20 4.28 3.35
CA ARG A 27 3.98 4.67 4.75
C ARG A 27 2.77 5.58 4.92
N GLU A 28 2.60 6.56 4.04
CA GLU A 28 1.47 7.48 4.09
C GLU A 28 0.13 6.75 3.87
N PHE A 29 0.07 5.77 2.97
CA PHE A 29 -1.11 4.94 2.79
C PHE A 29 -1.47 4.19 4.08
N PHE A 30 -0.49 3.50 4.67
CA PHE A 30 -0.72 2.68 5.85
C PHE A 30 -1.10 3.50 7.08
N ARG A 31 -0.49 4.68 7.29
CA ARG A 31 -0.90 5.62 8.33
C ARG A 31 -2.38 6.00 8.25
N GLN A 32 -2.92 6.13 7.04
CA GLN A 32 -4.34 6.44 6.88
C GLN A 32 -5.23 5.24 7.19
N LEU A 33 -4.77 4.02 6.94
CA LEU A 33 -5.46 2.81 7.40
C LEU A 33 -5.39 2.64 8.92
N GLU A 34 -4.35 3.11 9.59
CA GLU A 34 -4.22 3.00 11.04
C GLU A 34 -5.25 3.88 11.78
N GLY A 35 -5.39 5.14 11.37
CA GLY A 35 -6.25 6.12 12.07
C GLY A 35 -7.73 6.13 11.67
N ILE A 36 -8.11 5.47 10.57
CA ILE A 36 -9.48 5.54 10.02
C ILE A 36 -10.26 4.26 10.33
N ASN A 37 -11.55 4.42 10.61
CA ASN A 37 -12.48 3.30 10.67
C ASN A 37 -12.80 2.82 9.25
N VAL A 38 -12.18 1.72 8.82
CA VAL A 38 -12.38 1.16 7.47
C VAL A 38 -13.85 0.78 7.23
N ASP A 39 -14.58 0.33 8.25
CA ASP A 39 -16.00 -0.03 8.11
C ASP A 39 -16.86 1.14 7.64
N SER A 40 -16.61 2.34 8.15
CA SER A 40 -17.39 3.52 7.76
C SER A 40 -17.17 3.89 6.29
N ILE A 41 -15.98 3.62 5.76
CA ILE A 41 -15.67 3.79 4.33
C ILE A 41 -16.42 2.74 3.51
N LEU A 42 -16.37 1.46 3.92
CA LEU A 42 -16.96 0.36 3.17
C LEU A 42 -18.50 0.41 3.14
N ILE A 43 -19.13 0.87 4.24
CA ILE A 43 -20.58 1.04 4.33
C ILE A 43 -21.07 2.19 3.43
N ASN A 44 -20.28 3.26 3.30
CA ASN A 44 -20.64 4.40 2.48
C ASN A 44 -20.39 4.14 0.99
N ARG A 45 -21.42 3.64 0.29
CA ARG A 45 -21.39 3.35 -1.15
C ARG A 45 -20.82 4.49 -2.00
N ARG A 46 -21.23 5.74 -1.74
CA ARG A 46 -20.75 6.90 -2.51
C ARG A 46 -19.24 7.12 -2.34
N LEU A 47 -18.74 6.91 -1.12
CA LEU A 47 -17.33 7.11 -0.81
C LEU A 47 -16.46 6.00 -1.39
N ILE A 48 -16.84 4.73 -1.19
CA ILE A 48 -16.08 3.60 -1.73
C ILE A 48 -16.09 3.59 -3.26
N ASP A 49 -17.20 3.97 -3.91
CA ASP A 49 -17.26 4.07 -5.37
C ASP A 49 -16.33 5.19 -5.89
N LYS A 50 -16.24 6.32 -5.19
CA LYS A 50 -15.28 7.39 -5.52
C LYS A 50 -13.83 6.89 -5.41
N TYR A 51 -13.51 6.14 -4.36
CA TYR A 51 -12.18 5.59 -4.14
C TYR A 51 -11.81 4.55 -5.20
N ILE A 52 -12.71 3.61 -5.52
CA ILE A 52 -12.50 2.63 -6.59
C ILE A 52 -12.32 3.33 -7.94
N LYS A 53 -13.13 4.34 -8.27
CA LYS A 53 -12.97 5.14 -9.50
C LYS A 53 -11.62 5.86 -9.56
N CYS A 54 -11.12 6.38 -8.43
CA CYS A 54 -9.76 6.92 -8.39
C CYS A 54 -8.74 5.83 -8.76
N LEU A 55 -8.81 4.68 -8.09
CA LEU A 55 -7.88 3.56 -8.29
C LEU A 55 -7.93 3.05 -9.74
N LEU A 56 -9.10 3.03 -10.36
CA LEU A 56 -9.27 2.69 -11.78
C LEU A 56 -8.87 3.80 -12.76
N LYS A 57 -8.45 4.97 -12.27
CA LYS A 57 -8.14 6.17 -13.07
C LYS A 57 -9.31 6.71 -13.90
N THR A 58 -10.56 6.39 -13.52
CA THR A 58 -11.79 6.79 -14.23
C THR A 58 -12.55 7.93 -13.57
N GLY A 59 -12.07 8.46 -12.44
CA GLY A 59 -12.75 9.55 -11.73
C GLY A 59 -11.81 10.45 -10.93
N LYS A 60 -12.41 11.45 -10.26
CA LYS A 60 -11.71 12.40 -9.40
C LYS A 60 -10.99 11.66 -8.27
N CYS A 61 -9.72 12.00 -8.07
CA CYS A 61 -8.92 11.42 -7.02
C CYS A 61 -8.49 12.45 -5.98
N ASP A 62 -8.75 12.16 -4.71
CA ASP A 62 -8.26 12.98 -3.60
C ASP A 62 -6.74 12.84 -3.49
N PRO A 63 -6.01 13.85 -2.97
CA PRO A 63 -4.54 13.80 -2.88
C PRO A 63 -4.03 12.55 -2.17
N THR A 64 -4.63 12.21 -1.02
CA THR A 64 -4.43 10.95 -0.31
C THR A 64 -4.54 9.73 -1.24
N MET A 65 -5.67 9.62 -1.94
CA MET A 65 -5.99 8.45 -2.74
C MET A 65 -5.09 8.38 -3.97
N LYS A 66 -4.57 9.52 -4.43
CA LYS A 66 -3.60 9.61 -5.52
C LYS A 66 -2.26 9.02 -5.08
N ASP A 67 -1.84 9.29 -3.86
CA ASP A 67 -0.61 8.71 -3.31
C ASP A 67 -0.75 7.19 -3.17
N LEU A 68 -1.88 6.71 -2.63
CA LEU A 68 -2.22 5.28 -2.60
C LEU A 68 -2.20 4.65 -4.00
N ARG A 69 -2.86 5.27 -4.97
CA ARG A 69 -2.91 4.78 -6.34
C ARG A 69 -1.53 4.55 -6.94
N ILE A 70 -0.57 5.40 -6.57
CA ILE A 70 0.82 5.30 -7.05
C ILE A 70 1.60 4.25 -6.25
N ALA A 71 1.31 4.09 -4.96
CA ALA A 71 1.94 3.08 -4.11
C ALA A 71 1.37 1.66 -4.32
N LEU A 72 0.19 1.52 -4.94
CA LEU A 72 -0.51 0.24 -5.06
C LEU A 72 0.34 -0.91 -5.66
N PRO A 73 1.13 -0.71 -6.75
CA PRO A 73 2.00 -1.76 -7.27
C PRO A 73 3.01 -2.28 -6.23
N LEU A 74 3.59 -1.39 -5.44
CA LEU A 74 4.54 -1.74 -4.39
C LEU A 74 3.85 -2.51 -3.25
N ILE A 75 2.63 -2.11 -2.90
CA ILE A 75 1.81 -2.80 -1.89
C ILE A 75 1.50 -4.24 -2.33
N LEU A 76 1.24 -4.47 -3.62
CA LEU A 76 0.98 -5.83 -4.15
C LEU A 76 2.21 -6.74 -4.13
N GLU A 77 3.41 -6.18 -4.16
CA GLU A 77 4.66 -6.93 -4.08
C GLU A 77 4.87 -7.56 -2.70
N HIS A 78 4.62 -6.78 -1.65
CA HIS A 78 4.97 -7.17 -0.27
C HIS A 78 3.76 -7.49 0.63
N LEU A 79 2.55 -7.06 0.27
CA LEU A 79 1.29 -7.33 1.00
C LEU A 79 1.39 -7.20 2.52
N CYS A 80 2.06 -6.15 3.01
CA CYS A 80 2.25 -5.91 4.44
C CYS A 80 3.07 -6.96 5.21
N GLU A 81 3.96 -7.73 4.58
CA GLU A 81 4.70 -8.80 5.27
C GLU A 81 5.63 -8.30 6.39
N THR A 82 6.44 -7.27 6.13
CA THR A 82 7.47 -6.81 7.09
C THR A 82 7.27 -5.38 7.58
N ARG A 83 6.45 -4.59 6.88
CA ARG A 83 6.41 -3.14 7.02
C ARG A 83 5.12 -2.60 7.63
N CYS A 84 4.12 -3.42 7.95
CA CYS A 84 2.83 -2.95 8.48
C CYS A 84 2.61 -3.37 9.92
N SER A 85 1.86 -2.56 10.66
CA SER A 85 1.28 -2.97 11.93
C SER A 85 0.18 -4.02 11.71
N GLU A 86 -0.13 -4.79 12.75
CA GLU A 86 -1.23 -5.75 12.72
C GLU A 86 -2.58 -5.11 12.38
N ARG A 87 -2.80 -3.87 12.83
CA ARG A 87 -4.03 -3.12 12.52
C ARG A 87 -4.11 -2.76 11.05
N GLU A 88 -3.02 -2.24 10.48
CA GLU A 88 -2.91 -1.90 9.06
C GLU A 88 -3.11 -3.14 8.19
N ARG A 89 -2.48 -4.26 8.55
CA ARG A 89 -2.61 -5.54 7.85
C ARG A 89 -4.07 -6.03 7.84
N ARG A 90 -4.75 -6.02 8.99
CA ARG A 90 -6.18 -6.39 9.09
C ARG A 90 -7.05 -5.47 8.25
N ASN A 91 -6.78 -4.17 8.27
CA ASN A 91 -7.54 -3.16 7.51
C ASN A 91 -7.34 -3.31 5.99
N LEU A 92 -6.10 -3.54 5.55
CA LEU A 92 -5.79 -3.81 4.14
C LEU A 92 -6.52 -5.07 3.65
N ARG A 93 -6.44 -6.15 4.42
CA ARG A 93 -7.13 -7.41 4.12
C ARG A 93 -8.64 -7.21 4.00
N LYS A 94 -9.24 -6.48 4.93
CA LYS A 94 -10.68 -6.19 4.93
C LYS A 94 -11.11 -5.42 3.68
N LEU A 95 -10.31 -4.44 3.27
CA LEU A 95 -10.54 -3.70 2.03
C LEU A 95 -10.47 -4.61 0.80
N PHE A 96 -9.43 -5.43 0.70
CA PHE A 96 -9.25 -6.34 -0.43
C PHE A 96 -10.38 -7.36 -0.50
N LEU A 97 -10.73 -7.97 0.63
CA LEU A 97 -11.85 -8.90 0.72
C LEU A 97 -13.14 -8.24 0.25
N TYR A 98 -13.46 -7.05 0.75
CA TYR A 98 -14.68 -6.33 0.38
C TYR A 98 -14.77 -6.04 -1.12
N ILE A 99 -13.68 -5.55 -1.73
CA ILE A 99 -13.69 -5.24 -3.17
C ILE A 99 -13.84 -6.55 -3.97
N ARG A 100 -13.12 -7.61 -3.60
CA ARG A 100 -13.23 -8.93 -4.24
C ARG A 100 -14.65 -9.50 -4.18
N THR A 101 -15.34 -9.38 -3.05
CA THR A 101 -16.67 -9.98 -2.85
C THR A 101 -17.81 -9.10 -3.35
N ASN A 102 -17.74 -7.78 -3.14
CA ASN A 102 -18.88 -6.87 -3.37
C ASN A 102 -18.75 -6.07 -4.68
N ARG A 103 -17.57 -6.09 -5.30
CA ARG A 103 -17.21 -5.33 -6.50
C ARG A 103 -16.33 -6.17 -7.45
N PRO A 104 -16.75 -7.40 -7.83
CA PRO A 104 -15.90 -8.33 -8.57
C PRO A 104 -15.48 -7.78 -9.95
N LEU A 105 -16.36 -7.04 -10.61
CA LEU A 105 -16.06 -6.44 -11.90
C LEU A 105 -14.99 -5.35 -11.80
N GLU A 106 -15.02 -4.53 -10.74
CA GLU A 106 -13.97 -3.56 -10.46
C GLU A 106 -12.69 -4.23 -9.96
N TRP A 107 -12.79 -5.31 -9.19
CA TRP A 107 -11.65 -6.13 -8.76
C TRP A 107 -10.85 -6.63 -9.96
N ASP A 108 -11.52 -7.21 -10.97
CA ASP A 108 -10.86 -7.69 -12.19
C ASP A 108 -10.20 -6.57 -12.99
N ARG A 109 -10.85 -5.40 -13.06
CA ARG A 109 -10.29 -4.22 -13.72
C ARG A 109 -9.05 -3.69 -12.97
N LEU A 110 -9.08 -3.70 -11.64
CA LEU A 110 -7.93 -3.33 -10.81
C LEU A 110 -6.78 -4.32 -11.00
N ALA A 111 -7.07 -5.62 -10.99
CA ALA A 111 -6.07 -6.66 -11.25
C ALA A 111 -5.39 -6.45 -12.61
N LYS A 112 -6.16 -6.24 -13.68
CA LYS A 112 -5.61 -5.95 -15.01
C LYS A 112 -4.78 -4.66 -15.06
N LEU A 113 -5.12 -3.66 -14.26
CA LEU A 113 -4.44 -2.37 -14.26
C LEU A 113 -3.12 -2.37 -13.48
N TYR A 114 -3.06 -3.13 -12.38
CA TYR A 114 -1.93 -3.12 -11.44
C TYR A 114 -1.09 -4.39 -11.43
N ASP A 115 -1.64 -5.50 -11.92
CA ASP A 115 -0.98 -6.80 -12.07
C ASP A 115 -1.37 -7.44 -13.42
N PRO A 116 -1.00 -6.82 -14.56
CA PRO A 116 -1.39 -7.31 -15.88
C PRO A 116 -0.84 -8.71 -16.20
N ASN A 117 0.27 -9.10 -15.57
CA ASN A 117 0.89 -10.40 -15.73
C ASN A 117 0.35 -11.45 -14.76
N GLY A 118 -0.49 -11.05 -13.79
CA GLY A 118 -1.06 -11.94 -12.77
C GLY A 118 -0.04 -12.49 -11.77
N THR A 119 1.13 -11.86 -11.63
CA THR A 119 2.25 -12.35 -10.81
C THR A 119 1.95 -12.29 -9.32
N HIS A 120 1.08 -11.37 -8.89
CA HIS A 120 0.74 -11.15 -7.48
C HIS A 120 -0.57 -11.83 -7.08
N LYS A 121 -1.40 -12.25 -8.04
CA LYS A 121 -2.73 -12.83 -7.80
C LYS A 121 -2.73 -13.91 -6.70
N ALA A 122 -1.84 -14.90 -6.80
CA ALA A 122 -1.79 -16.00 -5.85
C ALA A 122 -1.45 -15.53 -4.42
N ASN A 123 -0.55 -14.56 -4.30
CA ASN A 123 -0.15 -13.98 -3.01
C ASN A 123 -1.27 -13.13 -2.42
N VAL A 124 -1.97 -12.35 -3.27
CA VAL A 124 -3.13 -11.56 -2.88
C VAL A 124 -4.25 -12.47 -2.39
N ASP A 125 -4.56 -13.55 -3.10
CA ASP A 125 -5.57 -14.52 -2.69
C ASP A 125 -5.19 -15.18 -1.35
N ALA A 126 -3.94 -15.61 -1.19
CA ALA A 126 -3.46 -16.16 0.08
C ALA A 126 -3.57 -15.14 1.23
N PHE A 127 -3.18 -13.90 0.99
CA PHE A 127 -3.28 -12.80 1.96
C PHE A 127 -4.74 -12.50 2.36
N ILE A 128 -5.68 -12.55 1.41
CA ILE A 128 -7.12 -12.36 1.69
C ILE A 128 -7.71 -13.56 2.42
N ASP A 129 -7.14 -14.76 2.29
CA ASP A 129 -7.68 -16.00 2.86
C ASP A 129 -6.97 -16.43 4.17
N MET A 130 -5.92 -15.73 4.62
CA MET A 130 -5.03 -16.11 5.76
C MET A 130 -4.28 -17.40 5.48
N ARG A 131 -4.00 -17.68 4.21
CA ARG A 131 -3.16 -18.82 3.84
C ARG A 131 -1.69 -18.40 3.84
N PRO A 132 -0.76 -19.31 4.19
CA PRO A 132 0.66 -19.08 3.95
C PRO A 132 0.91 -18.70 2.49
N ARG A 133 1.85 -17.77 2.23
CA ARG A 133 2.18 -17.35 0.85
C ARG A 133 2.61 -18.58 0.04
N PRO A 134 2.10 -18.79 -1.18
CA PRO A 134 2.58 -19.85 -2.05
C PRO A 134 4.05 -19.56 -2.40
N VAL A 135 4.94 -20.35 -1.83
CA VAL A 135 6.35 -20.34 -2.22
C VAL A 135 6.42 -21.04 -3.57
N THR A 136 6.93 -20.37 -4.60
CA THR A 136 7.40 -21.01 -5.84
C THR A 136 8.66 -21.80 -5.50
N THR A 137 8.47 -22.89 -4.77
CA THR A 137 9.46 -23.94 -4.65
C THR A 137 9.57 -24.54 -6.05
N THR A 138 10.74 -24.45 -6.66
CA THR A 138 11.19 -25.48 -7.58
C THR A 138 11.23 -26.78 -6.78
N SER A 139 10.06 -27.40 -6.61
CA SER A 139 9.91 -28.69 -5.97
C SER A 139 10.25 -29.74 -7.02
N ASN A 140 11.54 -30.04 -7.13
CA ASN A 140 11.90 -31.41 -7.47
C ASN A 140 11.18 -32.32 -6.46
N ALA A 141 10.52 -33.32 -7.03
CA ALA A 141 9.46 -34.12 -6.47
C ALA A 141 9.78 -34.88 -5.17
N THR A 142 8.70 -35.48 -4.63
CA THR A 142 8.64 -36.60 -3.67
C THR A 142 8.83 -36.14 -2.21
N ILE A 143 7.91 -36.35 -1.25
CA ILE A 143 7.24 -37.59 -0.83
C ILE A 143 5.88 -37.26 -0.16
N ALA A 144 4.96 -38.21 -0.27
CA ALA A 144 3.56 -38.23 0.16
C ALA A 144 3.30 -38.19 1.69
N SER A 145 2.05 -37.84 2.04
CA SER A 145 1.12 -38.49 3.02
C SER A 145 0.14 -37.42 3.54
N THR A 146 -1.12 -37.34 3.10
CA THR A 146 -2.32 -38.11 3.52
C THR A 146 -2.67 -37.95 5.01
N ILE A 147 -3.99 -37.77 5.28
CA ILE A 147 -4.75 -37.84 6.56
C ILE A 147 -4.94 -36.47 7.25
N THR A 148 -6.07 -36.05 7.85
CA THR A 148 -7.52 -36.34 7.78
C THR A 148 -8.20 -35.20 8.59
N THR A 149 -9.37 -34.78 8.13
CA THR A 149 -10.50 -34.07 8.75
C THR A 149 -10.58 -34.00 10.31
N THR A 150 -11.02 -32.87 10.89
CA THR A 150 -12.32 -32.62 11.61
C THR A 150 -12.23 -31.70 12.86
N THR A 151 -13.23 -30.79 13.01
CA THR A 151 -13.89 -30.23 14.24
C THR A 151 -13.14 -29.25 15.17
N THR A 152 -13.45 -27.94 15.18
CA THR A 152 -14.45 -27.14 15.96
C THR A 152 -14.15 -26.80 17.43
N SER A 153 -14.57 -25.58 17.83
CA SER A 153 -14.77 -24.97 19.17
C SER A 153 -13.58 -24.16 19.75
N THR A 154 -13.67 -23.06 20.51
CA THR A 154 -14.73 -22.10 20.92
C THR A 154 -14.01 -20.97 21.71
N THR A 155 -14.43 -19.70 21.52
CA THR A 155 -14.48 -18.53 22.45
C THR A 155 -13.37 -18.24 23.48
N SER A 156 -12.81 -17.01 23.43
CA SER A 156 -13.05 -15.94 24.43
C SER A 156 -12.20 -14.68 24.21
N ALA A 157 -12.81 -13.52 24.47
CA ALA A 157 -12.24 -12.17 24.42
C ALA A 157 -11.19 -11.88 25.51
N PRO A 158 -10.44 -10.77 25.38
CA PRO A 158 -10.64 -9.74 26.40
C PRO A 158 -10.78 -8.32 25.81
N THR A 159 -11.67 -7.58 26.46
CA THR A 159 -11.96 -6.15 26.29
C THR A 159 -10.76 -5.30 26.71
N THR A 160 -10.34 -4.35 25.89
CA THR A 160 -9.52 -3.23 26.36
C THR A 160 -10.05 -1.92 25.77
N THR A 161 -10.63 -1.14 26.68
CA THR A 161 -11.08 0.24 26.51
C THR A 161 -9.90 1.11 26.09
N LEU A 162 -9.99 1.75 24.92
CA LEU A 162 -9.07 2.81 24.51
C LEU A 162 -9.87 4.06 24.13
N THR A 163 -9.48 5.15 24.78
CA THR A 163 -10.05 6.49 24.73
C THR A 163 -9.94 7.13 23.34
N PRO A 164 -10.77 8.15 23.02
CA PRO A 164 -10.77 8.80 21.72
C PRO A 164 -9.51 9.66 21.54
N ILE A 165 -8.67 9.30 20.56
CA ILE A 165 -7.57 10.14 20.09
C ILE A 165 -8.14 11.21 19.15
N PRO A 166 -7.86 12.51 19.38
CA PRO A 166 -8.42 13.60 18.57
C PRO A 166 -7.89 13.62 17.12
N PRO A 167 -8.67 14.14 16.17
CA PRO A 167 -8.34 14.13 14.75
C PRO A 167 -7.16 15.08 14.42
N GLN A 168 -5.98 14.51 14.20
CA GLN A 168 -4.78 15.20 13.70
C GLN A 168 -4.87 15.51 12.20
N ARG A 169 -5.85 16.33 11.78
CA ARG A 169 -6.03 16.74 10.38
C ARG A 169 -5.23 18.01 10.00
N GLN A 170 -4.71 18.76 10.98
CA GLN A 170 -4.11 20.08 10.71
C GLN A 170 -2.58 20.09 10.63
N SER A 171 -1.88 19.20 11.34
CA SER A 171 -0.40 19.23 11.43
C SER A 171 0.33 18.80 10.15
N VAL A 172 -0.21 17.82 9.41
CA VAL A 172 0.49 17.21 8.24
C VAL A 172 0.54 18.13 7.02
N ARG A 173 -0.40 19.07 6.89
CA ARG A 173 -0.45 19.98 5.72
C ARG A 173 0.62 21.07 5.78
N ALA A 174 1.05 21.46 6.97
CA ALA A 174 2.08 22.49 7.18
C ALA A 174 3.50 21.99 6.86
N THR A 175 3.84 20.76 7.29
CA THR A 175 5.17 20.16 7.05
C THR A 175 5.37 19.74 5.59
N ARG A 176 4.30 19.29 4.91
CA ARG A 176 4.35 18.93 3.48
C ARG A 176 4.61 20.14 2.56
N ASN A 177 4.06 21.30 2.90
CA ASN A 177 4.32 22.54 2.16
C ASN A 177 5.76 23.04 2.39
N ALA A 178 6.27 22.95 3.62
CA ALA A 178 7.64 23.37 3.92
C ALA A 178 8.69 22.51 3.18
N LEU A 179 8.54 21.19 3.17
CA LEU A 179 9.47 20.28 2.49
C LEU A 179 9.39 20.42 0.96
N TYR A 180 8.19 20.56 0.40
CA TYR A 180 8.02 20.77 -1.04
C TYR A 180 8.57 22.13 -1.48
N VAL A 181 8.37 23.19 -0.69
CA VAL A 181 8.94 24.53 -0.95
C VAL A 181 10.46 24.50 -0.81
N ALA A 182 11.00 23.79 0.19
CA ALA A 182 12.45 23.64 0.37
C ALA A 182 13.08 22.88 -0.80
N MET A 183 12.50 21.76 -1.23
CA MET A 183 12.99 21.00 -2.38
C MET A 183 12.85 21.78 -3.70
N ARG A 184 11.78 22.57 -3.88
CA ARG A 184 11.60 23.40 -5.07
C ARG A 184 12.57 24.59 -5.11
N ARG A 185 12.86 25.20 -3.96
CA ARG A 185 13.90 26.24 -3.83
C ARG A 185 15.29 25.66 -4.10
N PHE A 186 15.59 24.49 -3.55
CA PHE A 186 16.86 23.80 -3.80
C PHE A 186 17.03 23.44 -5.28
N ALA A 187 15.99 22.93 -5.94
CA ALA A 187 15.99 22.66 -7.38
C ALA A 187 16.17 23.93 -8.25
N MET A 188 15.69 25.09 -7.78
CA MET A 188 15.88 26.37 -8.46
C MET A 188 17.31 26.92 -8.27
N VAL A 189 17.88 26.77 -7.07
CA VAL A 189 19.28 27.12 -6.78
C VAL A 189 20.26 26.24 -7.56
N LEU A 190 19.94 24.95 -7.72
CA LEU A 190 20.71 24.05 -8.57
C LEU A 190 20.70 24.49 -10.03
N ARG A 191 19.57 25.02 -10.56
CA ARG A 191 19.52 25.55 -11.93
C ARG A 191 20.35 26.82 -12.13
N LEU A 192 20.48 27.66 -11.10
CA LEU A 192 21.25 28.90 -11.15
C LEU A 192 22.77 28.72 -10.97
N ASN A 193 23.23 27.53 -10.54
CA ASN A 193 24.65 27.19 -10.41
C ASN A 193 25.16 26.27 -11.54
N LEU A 194 24.31 26.00 -12.54
CA LEU A 194 24.60 25.18 -13.71
C LEU A 194 24.66 25.99 -15.01
N ASP A 195 24.43 27.30 -14.94
CA ASP A 195 24.76 28.33 -15.95
C ASP A 195 25.97 29.14 -15.46
#